data_AF-A0A8T4DGL7-F1
#
_entry.id   AF-A0A8T4DGL7-F1
#
_cell.length_a   1.000
_cell.length_b   1.000
_cell.length_c   1.000
_cell.angle_alpha   90.00
_cell.angle_beta   90.00
_cell.angle_gamma   90.00
#
_symmetry.space_group_name_H-M   'P 1'
#
loop_
_entity.id
_entity.type
_entity.pdbx_description
1 polymer ?
#
loop_
_entity_poly.entity_id
_entity_poly.type
_entity_poly.pdbx_seq_one_letter_code
_entity_poly.pdbx_strand_id
1 'polypeptide(L)' 'MEGVSVSVKAGIIGGVMGFIVSFLMTFFIIPMATERMMFGVSNGISGALSGFMGGFLGLLMYLRATKKA' A
#
# COMPACT_ATOMS: atom_id res chain seq x y z
N MET A 1 8.73 -16.64 -14.31
CA MET A 1 8.39 -16.31 -12.91
C MET A 1 9.01 -15.00 -12.40
N GLU A 2 10.05 -14.46 -13.05
CA GLU A 2 10.71 -13.20 -12.61
C GLU A 2 9.77 -12.00 -12.43
N GLY A 3 8.86 -11.72 -13.37
CA GLY A 3 7.97 -10.57 -13.29
C GLY A 3 7.04 -10.58 -12.06
N VAL A 4 6.68 -11.77 -11.57
CA VAL A 4 5.86 -11.92 -10.36
C VAL A 4 6.70 -11.59 -9.12
N SER A 5 7.95 -12.04 -9.05
CA SER A 5 8.84 -11.75 -7.91
C SER A 5 9.11 -10.25 -7.74
N VAL A 6 9.37 -9.54 -8.85
CA VAL A 6 9.56 -8.09 -8.80
C VAL A 6 8.26 -7.37 -8.42
N SER A 7 7.11 -7.84 -8.92
CA SER A 7 5.80 -7.29 -8.54
C SER A 7 5.50 -7.49 -7.05
N VAL A 8 5.87 -8.63 -6.45
CA VAL A 8 5.71 -8.86 -5.00
C VAL A 8 6.56 -7.88 -4.21
N LYS A 9 7.82 -7.64 -4.60
CA LYS A 9 8.68 -6.63 -3.95
C LYS A 9 8.07 -5.23 -4.06
N ALA A 10 7.57 -4.86 -5.24
CA ALA A 10 6.88 -3.58 -5.43
C ALA A 10 5.62 -3.47 -4.56
N GLY A 11 4.85 -4.55 -4.43
CA GLY A 11 3.71 -4.64 -3.51
C GLY A 11 4.14 -4.44 -2.06
N ILE A 12 5.18 -5.12 -1.58
CA ILE A 12 5.67 -4.96 -0.19
C ILE A 12 6.06 -3.50 0.09
N ILE A 13 6.80 -2.87 -0.83
CA ILE A 13 7.18 -1.45 -0.70
C ILE A 13 5.93 -0.57 -0.67
N GLY A 14 4.98 -0.81 -1.59
CA GLY A 14 3.72 -0.09 -1.65
C GLY A 14 2.90 -0.24 -0.36
N GLY A 15 2.86 -1.43 0.22
CA GLY A 15 2.14 -1.69 1.47
C GLY A 15 2.79 -1.05 2.69
N VAL A 16 4.13 -1.10 2.80
CA VAL A 16 4.84 -0.41 3.88
C VAL A 16 4.61 1.10 3.78
N MET A 17 4.74 1.67 2.58
CA MET A 17 4.51 3.10 2.36
C MET A 17 3.05 3.50 2.61
N GLY A 18 2.10 2.69 2.14
CA GLY A 18 0.67 2.90 2.36
C GLY A 18 0.30 2.86 3.85
N PHE A 19 0.90 1.95 4.62
CA PHE A 19 0.75 1.93 6.07
C PHE A 19 1.25 3.23 6.70
N ILE A 20 2.49 3.60 6.42
CA ILE A 20 3.15 4.77 7.02
C ILE A 20 2.34 6.03 6.71
N VAL A 21 2.00 6.27 5.45
CA VAL A 21 1.31 7.49 5.04
C VAL A 21 -0.10 7.55 5.65
N SER A 22 -0.90 6.47 5.54
CA SER A 22 -2.25 6.47 6.11
C SER A 22 -2.25 6.58 7.63
N PHE A 23 -1.33 5.89 8.32
CA PHE A 23 -1.18 6.00 9.76
C PHE A 23 -0.81 7.43 10.18
N LEU A 24 0.22 8.02 9.56
CA LEU A 24 0.66 9.37 9.90
C LEU A 24 -0.43 10.42 9.66
N MET A 25 -1.13 10.32 8.53
CA MET A 25 -2.25 11.23 8.21
C MET A 25 -3.37 11.13 9.24
N THR A 26 -3.77 9.91 9.59
CA THR A 26 -4.92 9.70 10.49
C THR A 26 -4.57 9.86 11.96
N PHE A 27 -3.31 9.68 12.35
CA PHE A 27 -2.83 9.87 13.72
C PHE A 27 -2.50 11.33 14.04
N PHE A 28 -1.82 12.05 13.14
CA PHE A 28 -1.33 13.41 13.39
C PHE A 28 -2.21 14.51 12.80
N ILE A 29 -2.80 14.30 11.61
CA ILE A 29 -3.44 15.38 10.85
C ILE A 29 -4.96 15.39 11.03
N ILE A 30 -5.60 14.22 11.21
CA ILE A 30 -7.06 14.11 11.29
C ILE A 30 -7.52 13.91 12.75
N PRO A 31 -8.02 14.96 13.43
CA PRO A 31 -8.55 14.85 14.79
C PRO A 31 -10.00 14.35 14.78
N MET A 32 -10.24 13.09 14.40
CA MET A 32 -11.60 12.51 14.30
C MET A 32 -11.97 11.54 15.42
N ALA A 33 -10.98 10.94 16.11
CA ALA A 33 -11.24 9.85 17.05
C ALA A 33 -10.74 10.13 18.47
N THR A 34 -11.54 9.76 19.47
CA THR A 34 -11.17 9.71 20.89
C THR A 34 -9.97 8.78 21.13
N GLU A 35 -9.92 7.67 20.39
CA GLU A 35 -8.84 6.67 20.38
C GLU A 35 -7.95 6.84 19.13
N ARG A 36 -7.06 7.84 19.16
CA ARG A 36 -6.17 8.18 18.01
C ARG A 36 -5.29 7.01 17.57
N MET A 37 -4.81 6.19 18.51
CA MET A 37 -3.99 5.01 18.18
C MET A 37 -4.78 3.97 17.40
N MET A 38 -5.96 3.57 17.86
CA MET A 38 -6.78 2.57 17.17
C MET A 38 -7.26 3.07 15.81
N PHE A 39 -7.61 4.35 15.71
CA PHE A 39 -7.99 4.96 14.43
C PHE A 39 -6.81 5.02 13.45
N GLY A 40 -5.62 5.40 13.93
CA GLY A 40 -4.40 5.42 13.13
C GLY A 40 -4.03 4.04 12.60
N VAL A 41 -4.01 3.03 13.47
CA VAL A 41 -3.62 1.65 13.11
C VAL A 41 -4.61 1.03 12.11
N SER A 42 -5.93 1.18 12.32
CA SER A 42 -6.94 0.61 11.41
C SER A 42 -6.87 1.23 10.00
N ASN A 43 -6.66 2.54 9.92
CA ASN A 43 -6.41 3.22 8.64
C ASN A 43 -5.04 2.88 8.05
N GLY A 44 -4.01 2.73 8.88
CA GLY A 44 -2.69 2.25 8.46
C GLY A 44 -2.78 0.87 7.81
N ILE A 45 -3.47 -0.09 8.42
CA ILE A 45 -3.69 -1.44 7.85
C ILE A 45 -4.42 -1.35 6.50
N SER A 46 -5.45 -0.50 6.42
CA SER A 46 -6.18 -0.27 5.17
C SER A 46 -5.26 0.35 4.08
N GLY A 47 -4.39 1.28 4.48
CA GLY A 47 -3.33 1.84 3.64
C GLY A 47 -2.33 0.79 3.19
N ALA A 48 -1.97 -0.15 4.06
CA ALA A 48 -1.04 -1.23 3.73
C ALA A 48 -1.60 -2.16 2.65
N LEU A 49 -2.86 -2.57 2.80
CA LEU A 49 -3.51 -3.46 1.84
C LEU A 49 -3.68 -2.78 0.48
N SER A 50 -4.18 -1.53 0.47
CA SER A 50 -4.36 -0.77 -0.77
C SER A 50 -3.04 -0.42 -1.45
N GLY A 51 -2.02 -0.02 -0.69
CA GLY A 51 -0.67 0.22 -1.18
C GLY A 51 -0.01 -1.03 -1.75
N PHE A 52 -0.19 -2.18 -1.10
CA PHE A 52 0.28 -3.47 -1.62
C PHE A 52 -0.38 -3.81 -2.94
N MET A 53 -1.71 -3.72 -3.02
CA MET A 53 -2.45 -3.99 -4.25
C MET A 53 -2.03 -3.04 -5.38
N GLY A 54 -1.87 -1.75 -5.10
CA GLY A 54 -1.41 -0.76 -6.08
C GLY A 54 -0.02 -1.07 -6.63
N GLY A 55 0.95 -1.36 -5.75
CA GLY A 55 2.32 -1.70 -6.15
C GLY A 55 2.41 -3.05 -6.88
N PHE A 56 1.73 -4.08 -6.36
CA PHE A 56 1.76 -5.42 -6.93
C PHE A 56 1.01 -5.50 -8.27
N LEU A 57 -0.27 -5.12 -8.29
CA LEU A 57 -1.08 -5.21 -9.51
C LEU A 57 -0.63 -4.21 -10.55
N GLY A 58 -0.24 -3.00 -10.15
CA GLY A 58 0.26 -1.97 -11.06
C GLY A 58 1.48 -2.45 -11.84
N LEU A 59 2.49 -2.97 -11.15
CA LEU A 59 3.69 -3.48 -11.83
C LEU A 59 3.41 -4.77 -12.63
N LEU A 60 2.59 -5.67 -12.09
CA LEU A 60 2.22 -6.90 -12.79
C LEU A 60 1.48 -6.61 -14.11
N MET A 61 0.52 -5.68 -14.08
CA MET A 61 -0.22 -5.26 -15.26
C MET A 61 0.67 -4.54 -16.27
N TYR A 62 1.55 -3.65 -15.81
CA TYR A 62 2.53 -2.99 -16.66
C TYR A 62 3.40 -4.01 -17.40
N LEU A 63 4.02 -4.95 -16.67
CA LEU A 63 4.86 -5.97 -17.26
C LEU A 63 4.11 -6.88 -18.24
N ARG A 64 2.84 -7.20 -17.95
CA ARG A 64 1.98 -7.97 -18.86
C ARG A 64 1.63 -7.18 -20.13
N ALA A 65 1.35 -5.89 -20.01
CA ALA A 65 1.04 -5.03 -21.15
C ALA A 65 2.26 -4.86 -22.06
N THR A 66 3.44 -4.60 -21.50
CA THR A 66 4.68 -4.43 -22.28
C THR A 66 5.22 -5.72 -22.87
N LYS A 67 4.95 -6.90 -22.29
CA LYS A 67 5.33 -8.19 -22.90
C LYS A 67 4.43 -8.63 -24.06
N LYS A 68 3.26 -8.01 -24.20
CA LYS A 68 2.27 -8.34 -25.24
C LYS A 68 2.39 -7.42 -26.46
N ALA A 69 3.23 -6.38 -26.38
CA ALA A 69 3.67 -5.53 -27.48
C ALA A 69 4.95 -6.09 -28.10
#